data_AF-A0A3M1N0A1-F1
#
_entry.id   AF-A0A3M1N0A1-F1
#
_cell.length_a   1.000
_cell.length_b   1.000
_cell.length_c   1.000
_cell.angle_alpha   90.00
_cell.angle_beta   90.00
_cell.angle_gamma   90.00
#
_symmetry.space_group_name_H-M   'P 1'
#
loop_
_entity.id
_entity.type
_entity.pdbx_description
1 polymer ?
#
loop_
_entity_poly.entity_id
_entity_poly.type
_entity_poly.pdbx_seq_one_letter_code
_entity_poly.pdbx_strand_id
1 'polypeptide(L)' 'LHQAESRLAPGGALLLEIEATQGESAPRAARKVFPHARVDVLPDLAGHPRLLQVLV' A
#
# COMPACT_ATOMS: atom_id res chain seq x y z
N LEU A 1 -9.52 -1.13 -0.12
CA LEU A 1 -8.70 -0.82 1.07
C LEU A 1 -9.51 -0.90 2.37
N HIS A 2 -10.66 -0.22 2.51
CA HIS A 2 -11.48 -0.25 3.75
C HIS A 2 -11.77 -1.63 4.33
N GLN A 3 -11.98 -2.66 3.49
CA GLN A 3 -12.24 -4.02 3.96
C GLN A 3 -11.07 -4.65 4.76
N ALA A 4 -9.86 -4.11 4.62
CA ALA A 4 -8.65 -4.59 5.29
C ALA A 4 -8.31 -3.83 6.58
N GLU A 5 -8.97 -2.69 6.84
CA GLU A 5 -8.64 -1.76 7.94
C GLU A 5 -8.65 -2.44 9.32
N SER A 6 -9.67 -3.25 9.59
CA SER A 6 -9.84 -3.95 10.87
C SER A 6 -9.27 -5.37 10.89
N ARG A 7 -8.54 -5.79 9.85
CA ARG A 7 -8.07 -7.18 9.69
C ARG A 7 -6.56 -7.36 9.90
N LEU A 8 -5.82 -6.26 10.05
CA LEU A 8 -4.39 -6.29 10.30
C LEU A 8 -4.13 -6.20 11.81
N ALA A 9 -3.41 -7.17 12.35
CA ALA A 9 -2.86 -7.09 13.70
C ALA A 9 -1.68 -6.10 13.74
N PRO A 10 -1.31 -5.55 14.91
CA PRO A 10 -0.08 -4.76 15.07
C PRO A 10 1.16 -5.54 14.57
N GLY A 11 2.00 -4.90 13.78
CA GLY A 11 3.12 -5.52 13.06
C GLY A 11 2.72 -6.23 11.76
N GLY A 12 1.44 -6.17 11.38
CA GLY A 12 0.90 -6.81 10.17
C GLY A 12 1.22 -6.06 8.89
N ALA A 13 1.16 -6.78 7.77
CA ALA A 13 1.44 -6.22 6.44
C ALA A 13 0.29 -6.47 5.46
N LEU A 14 0.02 -5.47 4.62
CA LEU A 14 -0.80 -5.59 3.42
C LEU A 14 0.05 -5.26 2.20
N LEU A 15 0.11 -6.20 1.26
CA LEU A 15 0.78 -6.06 -0.02
C LEU A 15 -0.28 -6.13 -1.12
N LEU A 16 -0.29 -5.15 -2.02
CA LEU A 16 -1.22 -5.09 -3.14
C LEU A 16 -0.44 -4.82 -4.41
N GLU A 17 -0.70 -5.60 -5.45
CA GLU A 17 -0.27 -5.26 -6.80
C GLU A 17 -1.05 -4.03 -7.29
N ILE A 18 -0.34 -3.14 -7.97
CA ILE A 18 -0.90 -1.93 -8.60
C ILE A 18 -0.40 -1.80 -10.03
N GLU A 19 -1.15 -1.07 -10.84
CA GLU A 19 -0.71 -0.67 -12.17
C GLU A 19 0.41 0.39 -12.09
N ALA A 20 1.25 0.44 -13.12
CA ALA A 20 2.38 1.39 -13.20
C ALA A 20 1.94 2.86 -13.08
N THR A 21 0.71 3.17 -13.52
CA THR A 21 0.12 4.52 -13.45
C THR A 21 -0.42 4.89 -12.07
N GLN A 22 -0.43 3.95 -11.11
CA GLN A 22 -1.03 4.13 -9.79
C GLN A 22 -0.01 4.50 -8.70
N GLY A 23 1.23 4.82 -9.06
CA GLY A 23 2.31 5.16 -8.13
C GLY A 23 1.98 6.30 -7.16
N GLU A 24 1.06 7.20 -7.51
CA GLU A 24 0.58 8.26 -6.61
C GLU A 24 -0.80 7.98 -5.99
N SER A 25 -1.72 7.42 -6.78
CA SER A 25 -3.12 7.25 -6.36
C SER A 25 -3.27 6.15 -5.31
N ALA A 26 -2.52 5.05 -5.44
CA ALA A 26 -2.55 3.94 -4.51
C ALA A 26 -2.06 4.31 -3.09
N PRO A 27 -0.84 4.87 -2.90
CA PRO A 27 -0.40 5.27 -1.56
C PRO A 27 -1.25 6.41 -0.98
N ARG A 28 -1.80 7.31 -1.80
CA ARG A 28 -2.74 8.34 -1.33
C ARG A 28 -4.03 7.72 -0.77
N ALA A 29 -4.57 6.68 -1.41
CA ALA A 29 -5.74 5.98 -0.91
C ALA A 29 -5.41 5.19 0.37
N ALA A 30 -4.26 4.52 0.44
CA ALA A 30 -3.84 3.79 1.64
C ALA A 30 -3.62 4.70 2.86
N ARG A 31 -2.98 5.86 2.70
CA ARG A 31 -2.79 6.81 3.81
C ARG A 31 -4.10 7.36 4.40
N LYS A 32 -5.19 7.36 3.63
CA LYS A 32 -6.52 7.73 4.15
C LYS A 32 -7.14 6.64 5.01
N VAL A 33 -6.88 5.37 4.70
CA VAL A 33 -7.45 4.20 5.40
C VAL A 33 -6.56 3.78 6.57
N PHE A 34 -5.25 3.92 6.44
CA PHE A 34 -4.25 3.53 7.44
C PHE A 34 -3.39 4.75 7.82
N PRO A 35 -3.94 5.75 8.53
CA PRO A 35 -3.27 7.04 8.77
C PRO A 35 -1.99 6.93 9.62
N HIS A 36 -1.84 5.85 10.39
CA HIS A 36 -0.69 5.60 11.25
C HIS A 36 0.28 4.55 10.70
N ALA A 37 -0.08 3.90 9.58
CA ALA A 37 0.76 2.87 8.98
C ALA A 37 1.88 3.49 8.14
N ARG A 38 2.97 2.74 7.98
CA ARG A 38 3.99 3.05 6.98
C ARG A 38 3.49 2.61 5.60
N VAL A 39 3.48 3.53 4.65
CA VAL A 39 2.96 3.31 3.29
C VAL A 39 4.01 3.63 2.24
N ASP A 40 4.47 2.59 1.56
CA ASP A 40 5.53 2.64 0.54
C ASP A 40 5.06 2.05 -0.79
N VAL A 41 5.68 2.49 -1.89
CA VAL A 41 5.51 1.90 -3.23
C VAL A 41 6.84 1.31 -3.65
N LEU A 42 6.84 0.01 -3.92
CA LEU A 42 8.00 -0.74 -4.38
C LEU A 42 7.91 -0.91 -5.91
N PRO A 43 8.99 -0.60 -6.65
CA PRO A 43 9.02 -0.82 -8.08
C PRO A 43 9.25 -2.28 -8.44
N ASP A 44 8.89 -2.67 -9.65
CA ASP A 44 9.38 -3.89 -10.28
C ASP A 44 10.82 -3.74 -10.81
N LEU A 45 11.35 -4.78 -11.44
CA LEU A 45 12.71 -4.77 -12.01
C LEU A 45 12.88 -3.81 -13.20
N ALA A 46 11.77 -3.39 -13.83
CA ALA A 46 11.80 -2.36 -14.87
C ALA A 46 11.70 -0.93 -14.28
N GLY A 47 11.59 -0.80 -12.95
CA GLY A 47 11.50 0.48 -12.26
C GLY A 47 10.08 1.05 -12.20
N HIS A 48 9.06 0.30 -12.64
CA HIS A 48 7.68 0.77 -12.60
C HIS A 48 7.05 0.51 -11.23
N PRO A 49 6.21 1.42 -10.72
CA PRO A 49 5.39 1.14 -9.54
C PRO A 49 4.64 -0.18 -9.70
N ARG A 50 4.79 -1.10 -8.74
CA ARG A 50 4.16 -2.42 -8.85
C ARG A 50 3.52 -2.92 -7.57
N LEU A 51 4.12 -2.62 -6.43
CA LEU A 51 3.62 -3.08 -5.14
C LEU A 51 3.38 -1.91 -4.20
N LEU A 52 2.16 -1.80 -3.70
CA LEU A 52 1.85 -0.98 -2.54
C LEU A 52 2.10 -1.82 -1.28
N GLN A 53 2.91 -1.29 -0.37
CA GLN A 53 3.16 -1.90 0.94
C GLN A 53 2.60 -1.01 2.05
N VAL A 54 1.80 -1.63 2.94
CA VAL A 54 1.28 -1.01 4.16
C VAL A 54 1.72 -1.85 5.35
N LEU A 55 2.39 -1.23 6.33
CA LEU A 55 2.82 -1.86 7.58
C LEU A 55 2.12 -1.16 8.77
N VAL A 56 1.33 -1.90 9.53
CA VAL A 56 0.51 -1.41 10.67
C VAL A 56 1.19 -1.68 11.99
#